data_AF-A0A2E8EF96-F1
#
_entry.id   AF-A0A2E8EF96-F1
#
_cell.length_a   1.000
_cell.length_b   1.000
_cell.length_c   1.000
_cell.angle_alpha   90.00
_cell.angle_beta   90.00
_cell.angle_gamma   90.00
#
_symmetry.space_group_name_H-M   'P 1'
#
loop_
_entity.id
_entity.type
_entity.pdbx_description
1 polymer ?
#
loop_
_entity_poly.entity_id
_entity_poly.type
_entity_poly.pdbx_seq_one_letter_code
_entity_poly.pdbx_strand_id
1 'polypeptide(L)'
;MAFLSMLTLTVFFVGSNKHKRISHSFRMVFIPAILSISTSPQDGKPLDAWSYVEISKLKLVFLLVITSLGAMFVASIKTDIPLTLSQIVLGSLTAILGSAGCNVLTSYIDRDIDAIMDRTRKRPLPSKRIDPASNALIFGIFLSGASIALAAFQNVLAFVFILLGILDNVLVYSLLTKRRSSWNIILGSLSGGFAPLYGWVFVTGTIDITAFILGCIVVLWVPSHIWSLALYYRSDYEKAGIPMLPVIVGTKTAIRCIAFTVILMVVASFALYLYGGFGIIYLSVAVITGAVVLGAYLYLFLRPTQKLAWTLFKVSSPQLFLLFTAAVLDLYLA
;
A
#
# COMPACT_ATOMS: atom_id res chain seq x y z
N MET A 1 12.77 18.38 15.30
CA MET A 1 13.82 18.37 14.25
C MET A 1 13.80 17.13 13.36
N ALA A 2 13.63 15.90 13.90
CA ALA A 2 13.65 14.66 13.10
C ALA A 2 12.66 14.61 11.90
N PHE A 3 11.44 15.17 12.04
CA PHE A 3 10.42 15.20 10.97
C PHE A 3 10.86 16.03 9.74
N LEU A 4 11.42 17.22 9.97
CA LEU A 4 11.91 18.12 8.92
C LEU A 4 13.19 17.59 8.25
N SER A 5 14.08 16.96 9.01
CA SER A 5 15.32 16.37 8.50
C SER A 5 15.08 15.20 7.52
N MET A 6 14.01 14.42 7.71
CA MET A 6 13.66 13.30 6.81
C MET A 6 13.00 13.74 5.50
N LEU A 7 12.27 14.86 5.51
CA LEU A 7 11.69 15.43 4.28
C LEU A 7 12.79 15.84 3.29
N THR A 8 13.92 16.34 3.78
CA THR A 8 15.08 16.75 2.98
C THR A 8 15.87 15.57 2.39
N LEU A 9 15.96 14.45 3.12
CA LEU A 9 16.60 13.22 2.64
C LEU A 9 15.81 12.49 1.54
N THR A 10 14.51 12.79 1.41
CA THR A 10 13.59 12.14 0.45
C THR A 10 13.84 12.58 -1.01
N VAL A 11 14.55 13.69 -1.25
CA VAL A 11 14.79 14.25 -2.59
C VAL A 11 16.00 13.63 -3.31
N PHE A 12 16.92 12.96 -2.61
CA PHE A 12 18.20 12.53 -3.17
C PHE A 12 18.24 11.12 -3.80
N PHE A 13 17.19 10.30 -3.70
CA PHE A 13 17.18 8.92 -4.21
C PHE A 13 16.81 8.78 -5.70
N VAL A 14 17.26 9.73 -6.52
CA VAL A 14 17.24 9.63 -7.99
C VAL A 14 18.65 9.82 -8.51
N GLY A 15 19.40 8.73 -8.68
CA GLY A 15 20.65 8.83 -9.45
C GLY A 15 21.67 7.71 -9.27
N SER A 16 21.90 7.03 -10.39
CA SER A 16 23.19 6.47 -10.83
C SER A 16 23.55 5.03 -10.44
N ASN A 17 23.84 4.29 -11.51
CA ASN A 17 24.14 2.88 -11.64
C ASN A 17 25.66 2.75 -11.90
N LYS A 18 26.37 1.75 -11.35
CA LYS A 18 27.53 1.06 -11.99
C LYS A 18 28.13 -0.08 -11.14
N HIS A 19 28.56 -1.11 -11.87
CA HIS A 19 29.11 -2.42 -11.51
C HIS A 19 30.34 -2.48 -10.59
N LYS A 20 30.51 -3.58 -9.82
CA LYS A 20 31.48 -4.69 -10.07
C LYS A 20 31.44 -5.78 -8.98
N ARG A 21 31.68 -7.04 -9.41
CA ARG A 21 31.81 -8.29 -8.62
C ARG A 21 33.07 -8.29 -7.74
N ILE A 22 33.08 -9.11 -6.67
CA ILE A 22 34.16 -10.07 -6.32
C ILE A 22 33.61 -11.10 -5.30
N SER A 23 34.09 -12.34 -5.43
CA SER A 23 33.75 -13.57 -4.72
C SER A 23 34.48 -13.75 -3.38
N HIS A 24 33.95 -14.57 -2.47
CA HIS A 24 34.53 -15.87 -2.02
C HIS A 24 33.71 -16.53 -0.90
N SER A 25 33.75 -17.87 -0.92
CA SER A 25 33.06 -18.86 -0.09
C SER A 25 33.24 -18.72 1.42
N PHE A 26 32.23 -19.15 2.18
CA PHE A 26 32.41 -20.17 3.23
C PHE A 26 31.05 -20.85 3.54
N ARG A 27 31.02 -22.19 3.46
CA ARG A 27 29.89 -23.07 3.81
C ARG A 27 30.16 -23.66 5.20
N MET A 28 29.12 -23.75 6.05
CA MET A 28 28.78 -24.96 6.81
C MET A 28 27.39 -24.77 7.45
N VAL A 29 26.35 -25.43 6.92
CA VAL A 29 25.80 -26.76 7.33
C VAL A 29 24.76 -26.60 8.44
N PHE A 30 23.47 -26.76 8.08
CA PHE A 30 22.49 -27.64 8.73
C PHE A 30 21.15 -27.63 7.95
N ILE A 31 20.46 -28.78 7.95
CA ILE A 31 19.08 -29.10 7.46
C ILE A 31 18.96 -29.70 6.03
N PRO A 32 19.12 -31.03 5.87
CA PRO A 32 18.93 -31.73 4.60
C PRO A 32 17.49 -32.25 4.42
N ALA A 33 16.55 -31.35 4.12
CA ALA A 33 15.21 -31.71 3.61
C ALA A 33 14.73 -30.81 2.44
N ILE A 34 15.51 -29.79 2.07
CA ILE A 34 15.23 -28.82 0.99
C ILE A 34 16.06 -29.14 -0.29
N LEU A 35 16.93 -30.15 -0.24
CA LEU A 35 17.99 -30.41 -1.23
C LEU A 35 17.62 -31.32 -2.42
N SER A 36 16.35 -31.66 -2.64
CA SER A 36 15.93 -32.33 -3.87
C SER A 36 15.39 -31.39 -4.95
N ILE A 37 15.37 -30.07 -4.72
CA ILE A 37 15.12 -29.10 -5.79
C ILE A 37 16.42 -28.97 -6.58
N SER A 38 16.55 -29.74 -7.66
CA SER A 38 17.57 -29.56 -8.67
C SER A 38 17.45 -28.14 -9.25
N THR A 39 18.20 -27.19 -8.72
CA THR A 39 18.44 -25.91 -9.39
C THR A 39 19.51 -26.15 -10.45
N SER A 40 19.14 -26.70 -11.60
CA SER A 40 19.93 -26.43 -12.80
C SER A 40 19.77 -24.93 -13.09
N PRO A 41 20.85 -24.15 -13.18
CA PRO A 41 20.75 -22.78 -13.62
C PRO A 41 20.38 -22.80 -15.10
N GLN A 42 19.10 -22.65 -15.42
CA GLN A 42 18.72 -22.24 -16.76
C GLN A 42 19.05 -20.75 -16.87
N ASP A 43 20.10 -20.48 -17.64
CA ASP A 43 20.61 -19.17 -18.04
C ASP A 43 21.39 -18.42 -16.95
N GLY A 44 22.72 -18.43 -17.08
CA GLY A 44 23.70 -17.78 -16.19
C GLY A 44 23.65 -16.25 -16.13
N LYS A 45 22.46 -15.66 -15.98
CA LYS A 45 22.26 -14.26 -15.58
C LYS A 45 22.48 -14.17 -14.07
N PRO A 46 23.26 -13.19 -13.58
CA PRO A 46 23.40 -12.97 -12.15
C PRO A 46 22.03 -12.73 -11.51
N LEU A 47 21.84 -13.17 -10.27
CA LEU A 47 20.66 -12.83 -9.45
C LEU A 47 20.42 -11.33 -9.52
N ASP A 48 19.36 -10.93 -10.21
CA ASP A 48 19.02 -9.53 -10.37
C ASP A 48 18.32 -9.05 -9.10
N ALA A 49 19.11 -8.56 -8.14
CA ALA A 49 18.59 -7.98 -6.89
C ALA A 49 17.54 -6.89 -7.16
N TRP A 50 17.66 -6.18 -8.29
CA TRP A 50 16.68 -5.19 -8.70
C TRP A 50 15.32 -5.78 -9.01
N SER A 51 15.24 -7.01 -9.53
CA SER A 51 13.97 -7.69 -9.76
C SER A 51 13.23 -7.96 -8.45
N TYR A 52 13.94 -8.25 -7.35
CA TYR A 52 13.34 -8.40 -6.00
C TYR A 52 12.87 -7.06 -5.42
N VAL A 53 13.62 -5.98 -5.64
CA VAL A 53 13.20 -4.63 -5.25
C VAL A 53 11.97 -4.18 -6.05
N GLU A 54 11.95 -4.47 -7.35
CA GLU A 54 10.86 -4.11 -8.25
C GLU A 54 9.56 -4.86 -7.88
N ILE A 55 9.62 -6.17 -7.61
CA ILE A 55 8.43 -6.94 -7.23
C ILE A 55 7.84 -6.53 -5.87
N SER A 56 8.68 -5.99 -4.98
CA SER A 56 8.26 -5.45 -3.68
C SER A 56 7.43 -4.16 -3.80
N LYS A 57 7.46 -3.50 -4.98
CA LYS A 57 6.68 -2.29 -5.29
C LYS A 57 6.90 -1.18 -4.25
N LEU A 58 8.16 -0.84 -3.95
CA LEU A 58 8.51 0.13 -2.89
C LEU A 58 7.82 1.50 -3.04
N LYS A 59 7.54 1.95 -4.27
CA LYS A 59 6.77 3.18 -4.51
C LYS A 59 5.35 3.12 -3.95
N LEU A 60 4.70 1.95 -4.03
CA LEU A 60 3.38 1.72 -3.46
C LEU A 60 3.48 1.59 -1.94
N VAL A 61 4.47 0.83 -1.45
CA VAL A 61 4.73 0.65 -0.02
C VAL A 61 4.96 1.99 0.69
N PHE A 62 5.67 2.92 0.05
CA PHE A 62 5.97 4.24 0.61
C PHE A 62 4.73 4.96 1.12
N LEU A 63 3.64 5.01 0.33
CA LEU A 63 2.43 5.72 0.75
C LEU A 63 1.76 5.05 1.96
N LEU A 64 1.71 3.71 2.02
CA LEU A 64 1.17 2.98 3.17
C LEU A 64 2.03 3.18 4.43
N VAL A 65 3.34 3.25 4.26
CA VAL A 65 4.26 3.53 5.37
C VAL A 65 4.07 4.95 5.88
N ILE A 66 3.82 5.93 4.99
CA ILE A 66 3.49 7.30 5.41
C ILE A 66 2.18 7.36 6.18
N THR A 67 1.14 6.63 5.80
CA THR A 67 -0.12 6.63 6.56
C THR A 67 0.06 5.98 7.94
N SER A 68 0.81 4.87 8.01
CA SER A 68 1.21 4.25 9.28
C SER A 68 2.03 5.20 10.16
N LEU A 69 3.06 5.83 9.60
CA LEU A 69 3.92 6.78 10.31
C LEU A 69 3.13 8.01 10.77
N GLY A 70 2.27 8.55 9.91
CA GLY A 70 1.40 9.67 10.27
C GLY A 70 0.51 9.32 11.46
N ALA A 71 -0.09 8.13 11.46
CA ALA A 71 -0.86 7.65 12.59
C ALA A 71 -0.02 7.45 13.86
N MET A 72 1.23 6.95 13.75
CA MET A 72 2.15 6.85 14.88
C MET A 72 2.42 8.22 15.52
N PHE A 73 2.73 9.24 14.71
CA PHE A 73 2.98 10.59 15.23
C PHE A 73 1.74 11.23 15.82
N VAL A 74 0.59 11.12 15.15
CA VAL A 74 -0.70 11.59 15.70
C VAL A 74 -0.98 10.92 17.05
N ALA A 75 -0.83 9.60 17.14
CA ALA A 75 -1.05 8.85 18.37
C ALA A 75 -0.11 9.31 19.49
N SER A 76 1.18 9.46 19.17
CA SER A 76 2.23 9.90 20.09
C SER A 76 1.93 11.29 20.68
N ILE A 77 1.60 12.26 19.84
CA ILE A 77 1.29 13.63 20.28
C ILE A 77 -0.02 13.65 21.10
N LYS A 78 -1.07 12.94 20.67
CA LYS A 78 -2.36 12.97 21.36
C LYS A 78 -2.37 12.25 22.70
N THR A 79 -1.50 11.27 22.90
CA THR A 79 -1.44 10.46 24.12
C THR A 79 -0.25 10.80 25.01
N ASP A 80 0.57 11.77 24.62
CA ASP A 80 1.82 12.16 25.29
C ASP A 80 2.79 10.98 25.50
N ILE A 81 2.73 9.98 24.60
CA ILE A 81 3.64 8.83 24.61
C ILE A 81 4.82 9.17 23.69
N PRO A 82 6.05 9.34 24.20
CA PRO A 82 7.19 9.75 23.38
C PRO A 82 7.60 8.64 22.40
N LEU A 83 7.86 9.04 21.15
CA LEU A 83 8.43 8.17 20.12
C LEU A 83 9.95 8.36 20.03
N THR A 84 10.68 7.31 20.38
CA THR A 84 12.14 7.25 20.15
C THR A 84 12.45 6.96 18.68
N LEU A 85 13.65 7.34 18.22
CA LEU A 85 14.10 7.06 16.86
C LEU A 85 14.09 5.55 16.56
N SER A 86 14.47 4.71 17.52
CA SER A 86 14.44 3.25 17.37
C SER A 86 13.02 2.72 17.19
N GLN A 87 12.03 3.24 17.91
CA GLN A 87 10.62 2.88 17.73
C GLN A 87 10.08 3.31 16.36
N ILE A 88 10.44 4.51 15.89
CA ILE A 88 10.05 4.98 14.55
C ILE A 88 10.61 4.05 13.47
N VAL A 89 11.90 3.70 13.58
CA VAL A 89 12.57 2.79 12.64
C VAL A 89 11.95 1.39 12.71
N LEU A 90 11.71 0.86 13.90
CA LEU A 90 11.13 -0.47 14.09
C LEU A 90 9.70 -0.56 13.55
N GLY A 91 8.83 0.40 13.88
CA GLY A 91 7.46 0.44 13.38
C GLY A 91 7.40 0.59 11.86
N SER A 92 8.24 1.47 11.30
CA SER A 92 8.37 1.63 9.85
C SER A 92 8.85 0.35 9.17
N LEU A 93 9.86 -0.32 9.75
CA LEU A 93 10.40 -1.56 9.21
C LEU A 93 9.33 -2.66 9.18
N THR A 94 8.56 -2.83 10.24
CA THR A 94 7.44 -3.78 10.29
C THR A 94 6.42 -3.49 9.20
N ALA A 95 5.99 -2.23 9.04
CA ALA A 95 5.05 -1.83 7.99
C ALA A 95 5.61 -2.03 6.56
N ILE A 96 6.90 -1.72 6.35
CA ILE A 96 7.60 -1.94 5.07
C ILE A 96 7.63 -3.42 4.74
N LEU A 97 8.07 -4.27 5.66
CA LEU A 97 8.19 -5.72 5.46
C LEU A 97 6.82 -6.36 5.18
N GLY A 98 5.79 -5.97 5.93
CA GLY A 98 4.44 -6.50 5.75
C GLY A 98 3.86 -6.12 4.40
N SER A 99 3.95 -4.83 4.04
CA SER A 99 3.46 -4.32 2.75
C SER A 99 4.24 -4.89 1.56
N ALA A 100 5.58 -4.97 1.66
CA ALA A 100 6.43 -5.52 0.62
C ALA A 100 6.19 -7.02 0.44
N GLY A 101 6.18 -7.79 1.53
CA GLY A 101 5.90 -9.22 1.51
C GLY A 101 4.55 -9.53 0.87
N CYS A 102 3.52 -8.79 1.29
CA CYS A 102 2.19 -8.90 0.72
C CYS A 102 2.15 -8.57 -0.78
N ASN A 103 2.84 -7.51 -1.22
CA ASN A 103 2.95 -7.15 -2.64
C ASN A 103 3.65 -8.24 -3.46
N VAL A 104 4.66 -8.90 -2.91
CA VAL A 104 5.34 -10.02 -3.57
C VAL A 104 4.42 -11.23 -3.67
N LEU A 105 3.73 -11.60 -2.59
CA LEU A 105 2.78 -12.72 -2.56
C LEU A 105 1.63 -12.53 -3.55
N THR A 106 1.01 -11.35 -3.57
CA THR A 106 -0.06 -11.05 -4.53
C THR A 106 0.47 -11.03 -5.97
N SER A 107 1.68 -10.51 -6.21
CA SER A 107 2.31 -10.58 -7.54
C SER A 107 2.62 -12.03 -7.96
N TYR A 108 2.92 -12.92 -7.02
CA TYR A 108 3.06 -14.35 -7.28
C TYR A 108 1.73 -15.01 -7.66
N ILE A 109 0.66 -14.70 -6.95
CA ILE A 109 -0.70 -15.21 -7.22
C ILE A 109 -1.23 -14.68 -8.56
N ASP A 110 -0.91 -13.43 -8.89
CA ASP A 110 -1.43 -12.72 -10.05
C ASP A 110 -0.56 -12.89 -11.32
N ARG A 111 0.49 -13.71 -11.29
CA ARG A 111 1.51 -13.77 -12.35
C ARG A 111 0.97 -14.16 -13.74
N ASP A 112 -0.06 -15.00 -13.78
CA ASP A 112 -0.74 -15.47 -15.00
C ASP A 112 -1.55 -14.34 -15.65
N ILE A 113 -2.33 -13.60 -14.85
CA ILE A 113 -3.14 -12.48 -15.35
C ILE A 113 -2.27 -11.26 -15.66
N ASP A 114 -1.20 -11.06 -14.88
CA ASP A 114 -0.23 -10.00 -15.13
C ASP A 114 0.50 -10.21 -16.46
N ALA A 115 0.63 -11.45 -16.96
CA ALA A 115 1.24 -11.76 -18.26
C ALA A 115 0.37 -11.33 -19.45
N ILE A 116 -0.94 -11.21 -19.26
CA ILE A 116 -1.91 -10.85 -20.30
C ILE A 116 -2.01 -9.32 -20.47
N MET A 117 -1.89 -8.56 -19.37
CA MET A 117 -2.10 -7.11 -19.39
C MET A 117 -0.85 -6.35 -19.85
N ASP A 118 -1.02 -5.37 -20.74
CA ASP A 118 0.09 -4.59 -21.32
C ASP A 118 0.89 -3.84 -20.26
N ARG A 119 0.21 -3.36 -19.22
CA ARG A 119 0.82 -2.66 -18.08
C ARG A 119 1.76 -3.54 -17.27
N THR A 120 1.51 -4.84 -17.15
CA THR A 120 2.13 -5.71 -16.14
C THR A 120 2.95 -6.85 -16.71
N ARG A 121 2.82 -7.15 -18.01
CA ARG A 121 3.55 -8.24 -18.68
C ARG A 121 5.08 -8.15 -18.63
N LYS A 122 5.63 -6.96 -18.32
CA LYS A 122 7.08 -6.72 -18.15
C LYS A 122 7.58 -6.86 -16.70
N ARG A 123 6.68 -7.14 -15.75
CA ARG A 123 7.04 -7.33 -14.34
C ARG A 123 7.93 -8.55 -14.14
N PRO A 124 8.70 -8.63 -13.05
CA PRO A 124 9.72 -9.66 -12.86
C PRO A 124 9.23 -11.11 -12.98
N LEU A 125 8.02 -11.42 -12.51
CA LEU A 125 7.46 -12.77 -12.59
C LEU A 125 6.90 -13.12 -13.98
N PRO A 126 5.98 -12.33 -14.58
CA PRO A 126 5.53 -12.58 -15.96
C PRO A 126 6.67 -12.62 -16.98
N SER A 127 7.70 -11.79 -16.79
CA SER A 127 8.85 -11.72 -17.69
C SER A 127 9.94 -12.76 -17.38
N LYS A 128 9.73 -13.67 -16.43
CA LYS A 128 10.69 -14.70 -15.98
C LYS A 128 12.07 -14.15 -15.56
N ARG A 129 12.13 -12.91 -15.05
CA ARG A 129 13.36 -12.37 -14.43
C ARG A 129 13.61 -12.95 -13.04
N ILE A 130 12.56 -13.41 -12.37
CA ILE A 130 12.66 -14.25 -11.18
C ILE A 130 12.15 -15.63 -11.57
N ASP A 131 13.07 -16.56 -11.81
CA ASP A 131 12.79 -17.96 -12.13
C ASP A 131 13.69 -18.87 -11.27
N PRO A 132 13.16 -19.98 -10.71
CA PRO A 132 11.75 -20.35 -10.66
C PRO A 132 10.88 -19.34 -9.88
N ALA A 133 9.60 -19.24 -10.25
CA ALA A 133 8.65 -18.34 -9.58
C ALA A 133 8.53 -18.60 -8.06
N SER A 134 8.82 -19.82 -7.60
CA SER A 134 8.87 -20.20 -6.17
C SER A 134 9.84 -19.33 -5.36
N ASN A 135 10.89 -18.78 -5.97
CA ASN A 135 11.82 -17.87 -5.29
C ASN A 135 11.12 -16.59 -4.82
N ALA A 136 10.20 -16.03 -5.64
CA ALA A 136 9.38 -14.89 -5.23
C ALA A 136 8.42 -15.28 -4.11
N LEU A 137 7.81 -16.47 -4.16
CA LEU A 137 6.93 -16.97 -3.10
C LEU A 137 7.67 -17.07 -1.77
N ILE A 138 8.84 -17.71 -1.74
CA ILE A 138 9.66 -17.85 -0.53
C ILE A 138 10.04 -16.47 0.02
N PHE A 139 10.46 -15.55 -0.85
CA PHE A 139 10.79 -14.19 -0.46
C PHE A 139 9.58 -13.44 0.14
N GLY A 140 8.41 -13.54 -0.48
CA GLY A 140 7.17 -12.94 0.02
C GLY A 140 6.74 -13.51 1.37
N ILE A 141 6.84 -14.84 1.55
CA ILE A 141 6.56 -15.52 2.83
C ILE A 141 7.54 -15.05 3.90
N PHE A 142 8.84 -14.98 3.58
CA PHE A 142 9.86 -14.53 4.51
C PHE A 142 9.61 -13.09 4.99
N LEU A 143 9.38 -12.15 4.07
CA LEU A 143 9.10 -10.75 4.42
C LEU A 143 7.82 -10.62 5.28
N SER A 144 6.76 -11.32 4.89
CA SER A 144 5.48 -11.30 5.61
C SER A 144 5.61 -11.92 7.00
N GLY A 145 6.27 -13.07 7.10
CA GLY A 145 6.55 -13.75 8.36
C GLY A 145 7.43 -12.93 9.30
N ALA A 146 8.46 -12.26 8.76
CA ALA A 146 9.31 -11.35 9.53
C ALA A 146 8.51 -10.15 10.07
N SER A 147 7.64 -9.55 9.26
CA SER A 147 6.75 -8.47 9.70
C SER A 147 5.82 -8.91 10.83
N ILE A 148 5.16 -10.08 10.68
CA ILE A 148 4.27 -10.65 11.68
C ILE A 148 5.03 -10.95 12.98
N ALA A 149 6.22 -11.54 12.90
CA ALA A 149 7.06 -11.84 14.06
C ALA A 149 7.45 -10.54 14.79
N LEU A 150 7.90 -9.51 14.06
CA LEU A 150 8.21 -8.21 14.66
C LEU A 150 6.98 -7.58 15.33
N ALA A 151 5.82 -7.63 14.69
CA ALA A 151 4.58 -7.09 15.24
C ALA A 151 4.14 -7.81 16.53
N ALA A 152 4.37 -9.13 16.63
CA ALA A 152 4.11 -9.92 17.83
C ALA A 152 4.94 -9.48 19.04
N PHE A 153 6.17 -9.01 18.82
CA PHE A 153 7.01 -8.45 19.88
C PHE A 153 6.65 -7.01 20.26
N GLN A 154 5.79 -6.33 19.49
CA GLN A 154 5.39 -4.94 19.74
C GLN A 154 4.18 -4.87 20.66
N ASN A 155 3.06 -5.46 20.24
CA ASN A 155 1.87 -5.71 21.06
C ASN A 155 0.86 -6.58 20.29
N VAL A 156 -0.17 -7.06 21.01
CA VAL A 156 -1.18 -7.97 20.45
C VAL A 156 -1.98 -7.31 19.32
N LEU A 157 -2.37 -6.04 19.45
CA LEU A 157 -3.14 -5.34 18.41
C LEU A 157 -2.31 -5.08 17.16
N ALA A 158 -1.02 -4.75 17.31
CA ALA A 158 -0.08 -4.57 16.22
C ALA A 158 0.06 -5.88 15.41
N PHE A 159 0.22 -7.01 16.11
CA PHE A 159 0.22 -8.33 15.49
C PHE A 159 -1.08 -8.59 14.72
N VAL A 160 -2.24 -8.35 15.35
CA VAL A 160 -3.55 -8.57 14.72
C VAL A 160 -3.70 -7.73 13.46
N PHE A 161 -3.39 -6.43 13.47
CA PHE A 161 -3.57 -5.58 12.29
C PHE A 161 -2.60 -5.91 11.15
N ILE A 162 -1.34 -6.24 11.45
CA ILE A 162 -0.40 -6.70 10.42
C ILE A 162 -0.87 -8.03 9.82
N LEU A 163 -1.30 -8.98 10.66
CA LEU A 163 -1.81 -10.27 10.22
C LEU A 163 -3.06 -10.08 9.35
N LEU A 164 -4.04 -9.30 9.81
CA LEU A 164 -5.26 -9.02 9.07
C LEU A 164 -4.98 -8.30 7.74
N GLY A 165 -4.02 -7.36 7.71
CA GLY A 165 -3.59 -6.70 6.47
C GLY A 165 -3.04 -7.66 5.43
N ILE A 166 -2.18 -8.58 5.86
CA ILE A 166 -1.60 -9.59 4.98
C ILE A 166 -2.68 -10.59 4.53
N LEU A 167 -3.51 -11.11 5.46
CA LEU A 167 -4.55 -12.08 5.15
C LEU A 167 -5.63 -11.50 4.24
N ASP A 168 -6.09 -10.27 4.50
CA ASP A 168 -7.07 -9.60 3.64
C ASP A 168 -6.52 -9.43 2.22
N ASN A 169 -5.31 -8.90 2.08
CA ASN A 169 -4.80 -8.59 0.76
C ASN A 169 -4.40 -9.85 -0.05
N VAL A 170 -3.85 -10.88 0.59
CA VAL A 170 -3.44 -12.14 -0.06
C VAL A 170 -4.64 -13.07 -0.27
N LEU A 171 -5.41 -13.34 0.78
CA LEU A 171 -6.51 -14.32 0.72
C LEU A 171 -7.80 -13.68 0.19
N VAL A 172 -8.30 -12.63 0.85
CA VAL A 172 -9.60 -12.03 0.53
C VAL A 172 -9.54 -11.32 -0.82
N TYR A 173 -8.57 -10.45 -1.03
CA TYR A 173 -8.41 -9.72 -2.28
C TYR A 173 -7.87 -10.62 -3.39
N SER A 174 -6.59 -11.02 -3.33
CA SER A 174 -5.92 -11.64 -4.48
C SER A 174 -6.46 -13.03 -4.86
N LEU A 175 -6.64 -13.95 -3.90
CA LEU A 175 -7.11 -15.31 -4.18
C LEU A 175 -8.63 -15.40 -4.38
N LEU A 176 -9.42 -14.78 -3.49
CA LEU A 176 -10.87 -14.99 -3.45
C LEU A 176 -11.63 -14.01 -4.34
N THR A 177 -11.51 -12.72 -4.09
CA THR A 177 -12.45 -11.74 -4.66
C THR A 177 -12.00 -11.20 -6.01
N LYS A 178 -10.69 -10.94 -6.21
CA LYS A 178 -10.17 -10.31 -7.43
C LYS A 178 -10.61 -11.00 -8.70
N ARG A 179 -10.63 -12.34 -8.72
CA ARG A 179 -11.01 -13.16 -9.87
C ARG A 179 -12.50 -13.50 -9.96
N ARG A 180 -13.27 -13.26 -8.89
CA ARG A 180 -14.65 -13.79 -8.75
C ARG A 180 -15.73 -12.72 -8.55
N SER A 181 -15.36 -11.51 -8.14
CA SER A 181 -16.33 -10.49 -7.73
C SER A 181 -15.89 -9.07 -8.09
N SER A 182 -16.86 -8.24 -8.47
CA SER A 182 -16.68 -6.79 -8.67
C SER A 182 -16.55 -6.01 -7.36
N TRP A 183 -16.86 -6.63 -6.23
CA TRP A 183 -16.66 -6.09 -4.89
C TRP A 183 -15.22 -6.21 -4.38
N ASN A 184 -14.32 -6.73 -5.22
CA ASN A 184 -12.93 -7.01 -4.87
C ASN A 184 -12.18 -5.83 -4.23
N ILE A 185 -12.35 -4.61 -4.74
CA ILE A 185 -11.65 -3.44 -4.20
C ILE A 185 -12.24 -2.98 -2.87
N ILE A 186 -13.56 -3.09 -2.68
CA ILE A 186 -14.18 -2.73 -1.40
C ILE A 186 -13.70 -3.70 -0.33
N LEU A 187 -13.76 -5.00 -0.58
CA LEU A 187 -13.32 -6.00 0.39
C LEU A 187 -11.82 -5.90 0.66
N GLY A 188 -10.99 -5.78 -0.39
CA GLY A 188 -9.54 -5.64 -0.25
C GLY A 188 -9.06 -4.29 0.29
N SER A 189 -9.93 -3.28 0.41
CA SER A 189 -9.55 -1.96 0.93
C SER A 189 -9.26 -1.97 2.42
N LEU A 190 -9.74 -2.98 3.15
CA LEU A 190 -9.48 -3.17 4.58
C LEU A 190 -7.99 -3.28 4.86
N SER A 191 -7.24 -4.02 4.02
CA SER A 191 -5.78 -4.09 4.13
C SER A 191 -5.07 -2.74 4.13
N GLY A 192 -5.58 -1.77 3.37
CA GLY A 192 -5.06 -0.40 3.38
C GLY A 192 -5.36 0.33 4.70
N GLY A 193 -6.57 0.15 5.24
CA GLY A 193 -6.99 0.72 6.53
C GLY A 193 -6.23 0.19 7.73
N PHE A 194 -5.74 -1.05 7.65
CA PHE A 194 -4.96 -1.63 8.75
C PHE A 194 -3.57 -1.00 8.90
N ALA A 195 -3.03 -0.32 7.89
CA ALA A 195 -1.73 0.38 8.00
C ALA A 195 -1.75 1.54 9.03
N PRO A 196 -2.65 2.54 8.95
CA PRO A 196 -2.75 3.56 9.99
C PRO A 196 -3.22 3.01 11.34
N LEU A 197 -4.07 1.98 11.36
CA LEU A 197 -4.47 1.32 12.61
C LEU A 197 -3.28 0.67 13.32
N TYR A 198 -2.44 -0.06 12.56
CA TYR A 198 -1.17 -0.58 13.05
C TYR A 198 -0.29 0.53 13.62
N GLY A 199 -0.11 1.62 12.87
CA GLY A 199 0.69 2.77 13.32
C GLY A 199 0.20 3.37 14.64
N TRP A 200 -1.11 3.50 14.81
CA TRP A 200 -1.69 3.98 16.07
C TRP A 200 -1.42 3.01 17.22
N VAL A 201 -1.80 1.73 17.08
CA VAL A 201 -1.68 0.76 18.17
C VAL A 201 -0.24 0.39 18.49
N PHE A 202 0.69 0.58 17.56
CA PHE A 202 2.12 0.43 17.83
C PHE A 202 2.58 1.37 18.95
N VAL A 203 2.00 2.58 19.02
CA VAL A 203 2.33 3.58 20.04
C VAL A 203 1.51 3.40 21.30
N THR A 204 0.19 3.22 21.16
CA THR A 204 -0.76 3.33 22.29
C THR A 204 -1.17 1.98 22.87
N GLY A 205 -0.96 0.88 22.14
CA GLY A 205 -1.47 -0.44 22.50
C GLY A 205 -3.01 -0.56 22.53
N THR A 206 -3.74 0.48 22.11
CA THR A 206 -5.21 0.57 22.20
C THR A 206 -5.78 1.21 20.94
N ILE A 207 -7.08 1.02 20.69
CA ILE A 207 -7.78 1.65 19.56
C ILE A 207 -8.80 2.66 20.09
N ASP A 208 -8.80 3.85 19.51
CA ASP A 208 -9.79 4.89 19.78
C ASP A 208 -10.55 5.27 18.49
N ILE A 209 -11.44 6.26 18.61
CA ILE A 209 -12.19 6.77 17.46
C ILE A 209 -11.29 7.45 16.42
N THR A 210 -10.20 8.12 16.85
CA THR A 210 -9.26 8.80 15.95
C THR A 210 -8.56 7.79 15.03
N ALA A 211 -8.03 6.70 15.62
CA ALA A 211 -7.41 5.59 14.92
C ALA A 211 -8.37 4.97 13.91
N PHE A 212 -9.61 4.71 14.34
CA PHE A 212 -10.64 4.14 13.49
C PHE A 212 -10.94 5.02 12.27
N ILE A 213 -11.12 6.34 12.47
CA ILE A 213 -11.39 7.27 11.37
C ILE A 213 -10.19 7.36 10.42
N LEU A 214 -8.94 7.42 10.92
CA LEU A 214 -7.74 7.38 10.08
C LEU A 214 -7.70 6.13 9.19
N GLY A 215 -8.04 4.97 9.75
CA GLY A 215 -8.24 3.73 9.00
C GLY A 215 -9.34 3.86 7.93
N CYS A 216 -10.52 4.34 8.31
CA CYS A 216 -11.65 4.53 7.40
C CYS A 216 -11.32 5.45 6.22
N ILE A 217 -10.58 6.54 6.43
CA ILE A 217 -10.15 7.43 5.34
C ILE A 217 -9.37 6.64 4.30
N VAL A 218 -8.42 5.78 4.72
CA VAL A 218 -7.64 4.96 3.78
C VAL A 218 -8.53 3.92 3.10
N VAL A 219 -9.40 3.22 3.83
CA VAL A 219 -10.35 2.25 3.28
C VAL A 219 -11.22 2.88 2.18
N LEU A 220 -11.79 4.05 2.45
CA LEU A 220 -12.65 4.77 1.50
C LEU A 220 -11.87 5.37 0.33
N TRP A 221 -10.60 5.69 0.54
CA TRP A 221 -9.71 6.18 -0.51
C TRP A 221 -9.35 5.10 -1.54
N VAL A 222 -9.10 3.85 -1.12
CA VAL A 222 -8.63 2.76 -2.01
C VAL A 222 -9.55 2.54 -3.23
N PRO A 223 -10.89 2.45 -3.10
CA PRO A 223 -11.80 2.36 -4.24
C PRO A 223 -11.62 3.47 -5.26
N SER A 224 -11.52 4.72 -4.80
CA SER A 224 -11.35 5.85 -5.71
C SER A 224 -10.04 5.77 -6.50
N HIS A 225 -8.96 5.36 -5.84
CA HIS A 225 -7.66 5.14 -6.49
C HIS A 225 -7.71 3.98 -7.48
N ILE A 226 -8.05 2.76 -7.03
CA ILE A 226 -7.91 1.56 -7.85
C ILE A 226 -8.97 1.48 -8.97
N TRP A 227 -10.21 1.92 -8.73
CA TRP A 227 -11.20 1.93 -9.81
C TRP A 227 -10.93 3.00 -10.86
N SER A 228 -10.26 4.11 -10.51
CA SER A 228 -9.79 5.09 -11.51
C SER A 228 -8.72 4.48 -12.42
N LEU A 229 -7.82 3.66 -11.87
CA LEU A 229 -6.88 2.85 -12.66
C LEU A 229 -7.61 1.84 -13.55
N ALA A 230 -8.62 1.16 -13.00
CA ALA A 230 -9.42 0.19 -13.74
C ALA A 230 -10.28 0.80 -14.86
N LEU A 231 -10.69 2.07 -14.72
CA LEU A 231 -11.34 2.83 -15.79
C LEU A 231 -10.37 3.09 -16.97
N TYR A 232 -9.11 3.40 -16.68
CA TYR A 232 -8.10 3.62 -17.72
C TYR A 232 -7.68 2.31 -18.41
N TYR A 233 -7.39 1.26 -17.64
CA TYR A 233 -6.98 -0.06 -18.14
C TYR A 233 -8.15 -1.03 -18.32
N ARG A 234 -9.36 -0.53 -18.59
CA ARG A 234 -10.59 -1.35 -18.65
C ARG A 234 -10.44 -2.53 -19.63
N SER A 235 -9.91 -2.26 -20.82
CA SER A 235 -9.69 -3.28 -21.86
C SER A 235 -8.74 -4.38 -21.41
N ASP A 236 -7.72 -4.05 -20.62
CA ASP A 236 -6.73 -5.03 -20.15
C ASP A 236 -7.34 -5.96 -19.11
N TYR A 237 -8.17 -5.41 -18.21
CA TYR A 237 -8.92 -6.21 -17.23
C TYR A 237 -9.94 -7.11 -17.91
N GLU A 238 -10.62 -6.62 -18.95
CA GLU A 238 -11.57 -7.39 -19.75
C GLU A 238 -10.86 -8.55 -20.49
N LYS A 239 -9.72 -8.27 -21.15
CA LYS A 239 -8.89 -9.31 -21.81
C LYS A 239 -8.37 -10.38 -20.84
N ALA A 240 -8.02 -9.99 -19.61
CA ALA A 240 -7.56 -10.90 -18.58
C ALA A 240 -8.70 -11.63 -17.84
N GLY A 241 -9.96 -11.40 -18.21
CA GLY A 241 -11.13 -12.03 -17.59
C GLY A 241 -11.37 -11.61 -16.14
N ILE A 242 -10.89 -10.43 -15.73
CA ILE A 242 -11.01 -9.95 -14.35
C ILE A 242 -12.27 -9.10 -14.20
N PRO A 243 -13.21 -9.48 -13.30
CA PRO A 243 -14.49 -8.81 -13.13
C PRO A 243 -14.35 -7.51 -12.32
N MET A 244 -13.50 -6.57 -12.74
CA MET A 244 -13.41 -5.24 -12.11
C MET A 244 -14.73 -4.48 -12.25
N LEU A 245 -15.10 -3.67 -11.25
CA LEU A 245 -16.35 -2.90 -11.26
C LEU A 245 -16.59 -2.16 -12.60
N PRO A 246 -15.64 -1.40 -13.17
CA PRO A 246 -15.86 -0.72 -14.45
C PRO A 246 -16.06 -1.64 -15.67
N VAL A 247 -15.59 -2.89 -15.60
CA VAL A 247 -15.81 -3.90 -16.64
C VAL A 247 -17.27 -4.37 -16.59
N ILE A 248 -17.75 -4.68 -15.38
CA ILE A 248 -19.07 -5.29 -15.15
C ILE A 248 -20.23 -4.30 -15.28
N VAL A 249 -20.18 -3.14 -14.61
CA VAL A 249 -21.32 -2.20 -14.56
C VAL A 249 -21.24 -1.07 -15.59
N GLY A 250 -20.16 -1.05 -16.38
CA GLY A 250 -19.87 0.00 -17.35
C GLY A 250 -19.34 1.30 -16.74
N THR A 251 -18.80 2.17 -17.60
CA THR A 251 -18.07 3.38 -17.20
C THR A 251 -18.90 4.36 -16.37
N LYS A 252 -20.12 4.69 -16.80
CA LYS A 252 -20.95 5.71 -16.13
C LYS A 252 -21.33 5.28 -14.71
N THR A 253 -21.78 4.03 -14.54
CA THR A 253 -22.16 3.49 -13.23
C THR A 253 -20.95 3.36 -12.31
N ALA A 254 -19.81 2.90 -12.83
CA ALA A 254 -18.58 2.84 -12.04
C ALA A 254 -18.11 4.22 -11.55
N ILE A 255 -18.23 5.27 -12.38
CA ILE A 255 -17.92 6.64 -11.95
C ILE A 255 -18.84 7.09 -10.82
N ARG A 256 -20.14 6.76 -10.85
CA ARG A 256 -21.06 7.05 -9.74
C ARG A 256 -20.63 6.36 -8.45
N CYS A 257 -20.28 5.08 -8.52
CA CYS A 257 -19.78 4.33 -7.35
C CYS A 257 -18.49 4.96 -6.80
N ILE A 258 -17.56 5.34 -7.67
CA ILE A 258 -16.33 6.02 -7.25
C ILE A 258 -16.64 7.35 -6.58
N ALA A 259 -17.47 8.20 -7.20
CA ALA A 259 -17.85 9.49 -6.65
C ALA A 259 -18.50 9.34 -5.26
N PHE A 260 -19.33 8.31 -5.07
CA PHE A 260 -19.90 7.99 -3.75
C PHE A 260 -18.83 7.65 -2.71
N THR A 261 -17.84 6.81 -3.05
CA THR A 261 -16.72 6.51 -2.13
C THR A 261 -15.89 7.75 -1.80
N VAL A 262 -15.73 8.67 -2.74
CA VAL A 262 -15.02 9.95 -2.53
C VAL A 262 -15.81 10.86 -1.59
N ILE A 263 -17.12 10.96 -1.75
CA ILE A 263 -17.99 11.71 -0.83
C ILE A 263 -17.84 11.15 0.59
N LEU A 264 -17.92 9.83 0.75
CA LEU A 264 -17.73 9.19 2.05
C LEU A 264 -16.33 9.46 2.63
N MET A 265 -15.28 9.40 1.81
CA MET A 265 -13.91 9.70 2.24
C MET A 265 -13.78 11.16 2.72
N VAL A 266 -14.40 12.12 2.00
CA VAL A 266 -14.43 13.53 2.40
C VAL A 266 -15.18 13.71 3.71
N VAL A 267 -16.34 13.07 3.87
CA VAL A 267 -17.09 13.07 5.13
C VAL A 267 -16.25 12.50 6.28
N ALA A 268 -15.54 11.39 6.04
CA ALA A 268 -14.64 10.80 7.04
C ALA A 268 -13.48 11.76 7.40
N SER A 269 -12.94 12.52 6.44
CA SER A 269 -11.92 13.53 6.73
C SER A 269 -12.45 14.68 7.59
N PHE A 270 -13.70 15.11 7.39
CA PHE A 270 -14.34 16.09 8.28
C PHE A 270 -14.67 15.49 9.65
N ALA A 271 -15.07 14.22 9.71
CA ALA A 271 -15.24 13.53 10.98
C ALA A 271 -13.93 13.47 11.76
N LEU A 272 -12.78 13.30 11.10
CA LEU A 272 -11.48 13.33 11.76
C LEU A 272 -11.23 14.70 12.40
N TYR A 273 -11.54 15.80 11.72
CA TYR A 273 -11.44 17.14 12.31
C TYR A 273 -12.30 17.27 13.59
N LEU A 274 -13.57 16.89 13.50
CA LEU A 274 -14.54 17.05 14.59
C LEU A 274 -14.23 16.17 15.81
N TYR A 275 -13.93 14.89 15.60
CA TYR A 275 -13.73 13.92 16.69
C TYR A 275 -12.27 13.77 17.10
N GLY A 276 -11.34 14.04 16.19
CA GLY A 276 -9.90 13.93 16.41
C GLY A 276 -9.27 15.17 17.04
N GLY A 277 -10.03 16.25 17.25
CA GLY A 277 -9.53 17.48 17.90
C GLY A 277 -8.40 18.15 17.12
N PHE A 278 -8.50 18.15 15.78
CA PHE A 278 -7.56 18.85 14.91
C PHE A 278 -7.97 20.31 14.75
N GLY A 279 -7.00 21.19 14.54
CA GLY A 279 -7.12 22.61 14.29
C GLY A 279 -7.29 22.99 12.80
N ILE A 280 -7.00 24.26 12.53
CA ILE A 280 -7.32 24.91 11.25
C ILE A 280 -6.41 24.44 10.11
N ILE A 281 -5.19 23.98 10.39
CA ILE A 281 -4.25 23.54 9.35
C ILE A 281 -4.79 22.26 8.71
N TYR A 282 -5.18 21.28 9.53
CA TYR A 282 -5.82 20.06 9.04
C TYR A 282 -7.12 20.36 8.30
N LEU A 283 -8.00 21.19 8.88
CA LEU A 283 -9.29 21.53 8.27
C LEU A 283 -9.10 22.17 6.88
N SER A 284 -8.17 23.11 6.76
CA SER A 284 -7.88 23.80 5.49
C SER A 284 -7.45 22.81 4.41
N VAL A 285 -6.54 21.88 4.74
CA VAL A 285 -6.09 20.84 3.81
C VAL A 285 -7.23 19.88 3.45
N ALA A 286 -8.05 19.48 4.42
CA ALA A 286 -9.20 18.60 4.19
C ALA A 286 -10.23 19.24 3.25
N VAL A 287 -10.57 20.52 3.47
CA VAL A 287 -11.49 21.29 2.61
C VAL A 287 -10.92 21.42 1.19
N ILE A 288 -9.67 21.89 1.06
CA ILE A 288 -9.08 22.18 -0.26
C ILE A 288 -8.94 20.89 -1.06
N THR A 289 -8.32 19.85 -0.48
CA THR A 289 -8.10 18.59 -1.20
C THR A 289 -9.41 17.85 -1.46
N GLY A 290 -10.35 17.89 -0.51
CA GLY A 290 -11.69 17.33 -0.66
C GLY A 290 -12.47 18.00 -1.79
N ALA A 291 -12.49 19.33 -1.85
CA ALA A 291 -13.16 20.09 -2.91
C ALA A 291 -12.54 19.84 -4.29
N VAL A 292 -11.21 19.82 -4.39
CA VAL A 292 -10.50 19.54 -5.65
C VAL A 292 -10.85 18.15 -6.18
N VAL A 293 -10.77 17.12 -5.34
CA VAL A 293 -11.01 15.74 -5.77
C VAL A 293 -12.48 15.51 -6.06
N LEU A 294 -13.39 16.00 -5.21
CA LEU A 294 -14.83 15.92 -5.45
C LEU A 294 -15.22 16.62 -6.76
N GLY A 295 -14.75 17.85 -6.98
CA GLY A 295 -14.97 18.60 -8.21
C GLY A 295 -14.44 17.88 -9.44
N ALA A 296 -13.27 17.26 -9.35
CA ALA A 296 -12.68 16.51 -10.45
C ALA A 296 -13.44 15.20 -10.77
N TYR A 297 -13.98 14.50 -9.76
CA TYR A 297 -14.87 13.34 -9.99
C TYR A 297 -16.24 13.75 -10.52
N LEU A 298 -16.79 14.89 -10.09
CA LEU A 298 -18.01 15.46 -10.68
C LEU A 298 -17.79 15.82 -12.15
N TYR A 299 -16.63 16.42 -12.48
CA TYR A 299 -16.26 16.69 -13.86
C TYR A 299 -16.10 15.40 -14.68
N LEU A 300 -15.48 14.36 -14.12
CA LEU A 300 -15.40 13.04 -14.76
C LEU A 300 -16.77 12.41 -14.98
N PHE A 301 -17.71 12.61 -14.05
CA PHE A 301 -19.08 12.15 -14.19
C PHE A 301 -19.80 12.82 -15.37
N LEU A 302 -19.62 14.14 -15.54
CA LEU A 302 -20.20 14.89 -16.64
C LEU A 302 -19.52 14.61 -17.99
N ARG A 303 -18.20 14.39 -17.99
CA ARG A 303 -17.41 14.12 -19.19
C ARG A 303 -16.49 12.89 -18.99
N PRO A 304 -17.04 11.67 -19.10
CA PRO A 304 -16.27 10.44 -18.92
C PRO A 304 -15.12 10.35 -19.93
N THR A 305 -13.88 10.42 -19.45
CA THR A 305 -12.70 10.31 -20.29
C THR A 305 -11.62 9.49 -19.60
N GLN A 306 -10.92 8.64 -20.37
CA GLN A 306 -9.82 7.82 -19.85
C GLN A 306 -8.67 8.69 -19.31
N LYS A 307 -8.31 9.77 -20.02
CA LYS A 307 -7.24 10.69 -19.59
C LYS A 307 -7.50 11.27 -18.20
N LEU A 308 -8.74 11.67 -17.92
CA LEU A 308 -9.09 12.22 -16.62
C LEU A 308 -9.10 11.15 -15.52
N ALA A 309 -9.58 9.93 -15.80
CA ALA A 309 -9.48 8.82 -14.85
C ALA A 309 -8.03 8.51 -14.47
N TRP A 310 -7.10 8.59 -15.43
CA TRP A 310 -5.67 8.46 -15.18
C TRP A 310 -5.10 9.59 -14.33
N THR A 311 -5.52 10.83 -14.59
CA THR A 311 -5.13 11.98 -13.75
C THR A 311 -5.64 11.83 -12.33
N LEU A 312 -6.90 11.42 -12.14
CA LEU A 312 -7.49 11.20 -10.81
C LEU A 312 -6.78 10.10 -10.03
N PHE A 313 -6.41 9.00 -10.69
CA PHE A 313 -5.57 7.96 -10.10
C PHE A 313 -4.25 8.53 -9.56
N LYS A 314 -3.60 9.44 -10.31
CA LYS A 314 -2.34 10.07 -9.89
C LYS A 314 -2.52 11.09 -8.78
N VAL A 315 -3.62 11.86 -8.79
CA VAL A 315 -3.90 12.94 -7.82
C VAL A 315 -4.38 12.38 -6.49
N SER A 316 -5.03 11.21 -6.47
CA SER A 316 -5.56 10.64 -5.23
C SER A 316 -4.46 10.27 -4.23
N SER A 317 -3.29 9.79 -4.67
CA SER A 317 -2.18 9.45 -3.76
C SER A 317 -1.59 10.68 -3.03
N PRO A 318 -1.25 11.79 -3.72
CA PRO A 318 -0.88 13.05 -3.07
C PRO A 318 -1.92 13.58 -2.09
N GLN A 319 -3.23 13.46 -2.38
CA GLN A 319 -4.27 13.86 -1.44
C GLN A 319 -4.13 13.13 -0.10
N LEU A 320 -4.00 11.80 -0.14
CA LEU A 320 -3.88 11.00 1.08
C LEU A 320 -2.61 11.36 1.86
N PHE A 321 -1.49 11.57 1.15
CA PHE A 321 -0.24 12.05 1.74
C PHE A 321 -0.45 13.39 2.46
N LEU A 322 -1.06 14.37 1.78
CA LEU A 322 -1.33 15.69 2.35
C LEU A 322 -2.22 15.63 3.59
N LEU A 323 -3.27 14.81 3.60
CA LEU A 323 -4.15 14.66 4.76
C LEU A 323 -3.40 14.15 6.00
N PHE A 324 -2.58 13.11 5.85
CA PHE A 324 -1.82 12.54 6.96
C PHE A 324 -0.70 13.48 7.42
N THR A 325 0.00 14.15 6.48
CA THR A 325 1.01 15.16 6.82
C THR A 325 0.39 16.35 7.54
N ALA A 326 -0.77 16.83 7.08
CA ALA A 326 -1.48 17.93 7.73
C ALA A 326 -1.93 17.57 9.14
N ALA A 327 -2.43 16.35 9.36
CA ALA A 327 -2.82 15.88 10.68
C ALA A 327 -1.63 15.91 11.68
N VAL A 328 -0.45 15.46 11.24
CA VAL A 328 0.76 15.51 12.08
C VAL A 328 1.21 16.95 12.33
N LEU A 329 1.27 17.78 11.28
CA LEU A 329 1.74 19.17 11.40
C LEU A 329 0.84 20.02 12.29
N ASP A 330 -0.47 19.85 12.16
CA ASP A 330 -1.47 20.60 12.91
C ASP A 330 -1.38 20.32 14.42
N LEU A 331 -1.17 19.05 14.81
CA LEU A 331 -0.94 18.70 16.21
C LEU A 331 0.45 19.09 16.73
N TYR A 332 1.47 19.10 15.87
CA TYR A 332 2.82 19.48 16.26
C TYR A 332 2.98 20.99 16.47
N LEU A 333 2.15 21.80 15.81
CA LEU A 333 2.18 23.26 15.88
C LEU A 333 1.18 23.85 16.89
N ALA A 334 0.27 23.03 17.41
CA ALA A 334 -0.67 23.39 18.47
C ALA A 334 0.01 23.40 19.84
#